data_AF-T0YXA8-F1
#
_entry.id   AF-T0YXA8-F1
#
_cell.length_a   1.000
_cell.length_b   1.000
_cell.length_c   1.000
_cell.angle_alpha   90.00
_cell.angle_beta   90.00
_cell.angle_gamma   90.00
#
_symmetry.space_group_name_H-M   'P 1'
#
loop_
_entity.id
_entity.type
_entity.pdbx_description
1 polymer ?
#
loop_
_entity_poly.entity_id
_entity_poly.type
_entity_poly.pdbx_seq_one_letter_code
_entity_poly.pdbx_strand_id
1 'polypeptide(L)'
;MGADVQAIRGSASRIVANMEASLTVPTATSVREIPAKLLEINRGVINNHLARSSGEKISFTHIIAYSIVKAVRNFPVMNSVFLEEIDAKGTPGVQRSKEINIGIAVDLEKSDGSRSLMVPVIRSAQDLDFFGFFKAYEALIRKVRANRLSPDDFAGATLTVTNPGTIGTQHSVPRLMRGQGVIIGVGAISYPV
;
A
#
# COMPACT_ATOMS: atom_id res chain seq x y z
N MET A 1 -36.67 19.29 10.79
CA MET A 1 -35.55 18.54 11.40
C MET A 1 -34.27 19.07 10.78
N GLY A 2 -33.43 19.74 11.56
CA GLY A 2 -32.15 20.26 11.07
C GLY A 2 -31.13 19.14 10.99
N ALA A 3 -30.38 19.06 9.88
CA ALA A 3 -29.28 18.12 9.77
C ALA A 3 -28.19 18.47 10.81
N ASP A 4 -27.72 17.46 11.56
CA ASP A 4 -26.56 17.61 12.45
C ASP A 4 -25.29 17.72 11.60
N VAL A 5 -24.65 18.90 11.61
CA VAL A 5 -23.45 19.17 10.83
C VAL A 5 -22.24 19.22 11.77
N GLN A 6 -21.31 18.27 11.59
CA GLN A 6 -20.10 18.18 12.38
C GLN A 6 -18.86 18.53 11.55
N ALA A 7 -17.95 19.32 12.12
CA ALA A 7 -16.72 19.72 11.45
C ALA A 7 -15.70 18.57 11.39
N ILE A 8 -15.11 18.34 10.22
CA ILE A 8 -14.02 17.37 10.02
C ILE A 8 -12.70 17.98 10.54
N ARG A 9 -12.03 17.33 11.49
CA ARG A 9 -10.80 17.84 12.13
C ARG A 9 -9.70 16.78 12.18
N GLY A 10 -8.48 17.21 12.51
CA GLY A 10 -7.34 16.31 12.77
C GLY A 10 -6.96 15.45 11.56
N SER A 11 -6.74 14.15 11.79
CA SER A 11 -6.36 13.19 10.74
C SER A 11 -7.41 13.07 9.63
N ALA A 12 -8.69 13.18 9.95
CA ALA A 12 -9.76 13.11 8.95
C ALA A 12 -9.70 14.27 7.95
N SER A 13 -9.31 15.48 8.38
CA SER A 13 -9.11 16.63 7.49
C SER A 13 -7.93 16.41 6.53
N ARG A 14 -6.90 15.68 6.95
CA ARG A 14 -5.80 15.27 6.06
C ARG A 14 -6.22 14.25 5.02
N ILE A 15 -7.11 13.32 5.37
CA ILE A 15 -7.69 12.39 4.39
C ILE A 15 -8.45 13.17 3.32
N VAL A 16 -9.28 14.15 3.70
CA VAL A 16 -9.98 15.02 2.74
C VAL A 16 -8.98 15.69 1.79
N ALA A 17 -7.96 16.37 2.31
CA ALA A 17 -6.96 17.03 1.48
C ALA A 17 -6.26 16.07 0.49
N ASN A 18 -5.91 14.86 0.93
CA ASN A 18 -5.29 13.86 0.07
C ASN A 18 -6.25 13.33 -1.02
N MET A 19 -7.52 13.12 -0.67
CA MET A 19 -8.54 12.64 -1.62
C MET A 19 -8.87 13.70 -2.67
N GLU A 20 -8.96 14.97 -2.28
CA GLU A 20 -9.11 16.09 -3.22
C GLU A 20 -7.92 16.18 -4.17
N ALA A 21 -6.68 16.15 -3.63
CA ALA A 21 -5.47 16.19 -4.45
C ALA A 21 -5.32 15.00 -5.41
N SER A 22 -5.91 13.85 -5.07
CA SER A 22 -5.94 12.66 -5.92
C SER A 22 -6.85 12.83 -7.15
N LEU A 23 -7.85 13.72 -7.13
CA LEU A 23 -8.81 13.88 -8.23
C LEU A 23 -8.18 14.37 -9.52
N THR A 24 -7.04 15.06 -9.43
CA THR A 24 -6.34 15.61 -10.58
C THR A 24 -5.41 14.61 -11.26
N VAL A 25 -5.18 13.45 -10.64
CA VAL A 25 -4.29 12.42 -11.19
C VAL A 25 -5.04 11.62 -12.26
N PRO A 26 -4.60 11.63 -13.53
CA PRO A 26 -5.23 10.82 -14.57
C PRO A 26 -4.96 9.34 -14.27
N THR A 27 -6.03 8.54 -14.15
CA THR A 27 -5.92 7.12 -13.82
C THR A 27 -6.59 6.24 -14.86
N ALA A 28 -5.95 5.12 -15.15
CA ALA A 28 -6.53 4.01 -15.91
C ALA A 28 -6.45 2.76 -15.04
N THR A 29 -7.57 2.07 -14.87
CA THR A 29 -7.65 0.89 -14.00
C THR A 29 -7.76 -0.37 -14.82
N SER A 30 -6.93 -1.37 -14.50
CA SER A 30 -7.02 -2.72 -15.05
C SER A 30 -7.13 -3.72 -13.92
N VAL A 31 -7.98 -4.73 -14.13
CA VAL A 31 -8.18 -5.81 -13.16
C VAL A 31 -7.87 -7.15 -13.82
N ARG A 32 -7.26 -8.05 -13.06
CA ARG A 32 -6.92 -9.41 -13.48
C ARG A 32 -7.17 -10.35 -12.32
N GLU A 33 -7.73 -11.52 -12.63
CA GLU A 33 -7.79 -12.64 -11.70
C GLU A 33 -6.50 -13.45 -11.82
N ILE A 34 -5.91 -13.81 -10.68
CA ILE A 34 -4.64 -14.52 -10.63
C ILE A 34 -4.82 -15.78 -9.77
N PRO A 35 -4.52 -16.98 -10.29
CA PRO A 35 -4.54 -18.20 -9.49
C PRO A 35 -3.60 -18.11 -8.28
N ALA A 36 -4.14 -18.23 -7.07
CA ALA A 36 -3.38 -18.10 -5.83
C ALA A 36 -2.92 -19.45 -5.23
N LYS A 37 -3.20 -20.59 -5.89
CA LYS A 37 -2.98 -21.91 -5.29
C LYS A 37 -1.52 -22.18 -4.92
N LEU A 38 -0.59 -21.86 -5.82
CA LEU A 38 0.83 -22.05 -5.56
C LEU A 38 1.33 -21.12 -4.43
N LEU A 39 0.81 -19.89 -4.40
CA LEU A 39 1.09 -18.93 -3.33
C LEU A 39 0.61 -19.45 -1.96
N GLU A 40 -0.58 -20.03 -1.90
CA GLU A 40 -1.14 -20.67 -0.70
C GLU A 40 -0.26 -21.82 -0.19
N ILE A 41 0.10 -22.76 -1.06
CA ILE A 41 0.91 -23.94 -0.71
C ILE A 41 2.28 -23.51 -0.19
N ASN A 42 3.00 -22.66 -0.94
CA ASN A 42 4.34 -22.22 -0.56
C ASN A 42 4.33 -21.44 0.76
N ARG A 43 3.34 -20.56 0.95
CA ARG A 43 3.18 -19.84 2.22
C ARG A 43 2.92 -20.82 3.38
N GLY A 44 2.14 -21.88 3.16
CA GLY A 44 1.91 -22.94 4.14
C GLY A 44 3.19 -23.65 4.55
N VAL A 45 4.00 -24.09 3.58
CA VAL A 45 5.31 -24.74 3.83
C VAL A 45 6.23 -23.83 4.63
N ILE A 46 6.37 -22.57 4.23
CA ILE A 46 7.24 -21.60 4.92
C ILE A 46 6.75 -21.39 6.36
N ASN A 47 5.45 -21.19 6.57
CA ASN A 47 4.92 -20.96 7.91
C ASN A 47 5.03 -22.20 8.81
N ASN A 48 4.89 -23.41 8.26
CA ASN A 48 5.11 -24.64 9.02
C ASN A 48 6.57 -24.76 9.50
N HIS A 49 7.52 -24.30 8.69
CA HIS A 49 8.92 -24.22 9.09
C HIS A 49 9.14 -23.14 10.16
N LEU A 50 8.65 -21.91 9.92
CA LEU A 50 8.82 -20.78 10.86
C LEU A 50 8.18 -21.03 12.22
N ALA A 51 7.03 -21.73 12.27
CA ALA A 51 6.37 -22.10 13.52
C ALA A 51 7.26 -22.95 14.44
N ARG A 52 8.20 -23.72 13.88
CA ARG A 52 9.14 -24.57 14.65
C ARG A 52 10.45 -23.87 15.01
N SER A 53 10.77 -22.76 14.36
CA SER A 53 12.05 -22.06 14.52
C SER A 53 11.89 -20.73 15.25
N SER A 54 11.24 -19.73 14.64
CA SER A 54 11.12 -18.38 15.19
C SER A 54 9.74 -18.05 15.77
N GLY A 55 8.70 -18.81 15.42
CA GLY A 55 7.31 -18.50 15.74
C GLY A 55 6.71 -17.36 14.89
N GLU A 56 7.47 -16.80 13.94
CA GLU A 56 6.98 -15.75 13.04
C GLU A 56 6.05 -16.31 11.96
N LYS A 57 5.22 -15.44 11.38
CA LYS A 57 4.24 -15.81 10.36
C LYS A 57 4.28 -14.88 9.17
N ILE A 58 4.31 -15.47 7.99
CA ILE A 58 4.20 -14.77 6.72
C ILE A 58 2.73 -14.72 6.27
N SER A 59 2.27 -13.50 6.00
CA SER A 59 0.96 -13.23 5.41
C SER A 59 1.04 -13.31 3.88
N PHE A 60 -0.12 -13.42 3.22
CA PHE A 60 -0.18 -13.28 1.77
C PHE A 60 0.32 -11.89 1.33
N THR A 61 -0.01 -10.85 2.09
CA THR A 61 0.39 -9.47 1.79
C THR A 61 1.91 -9.29 1.80
N HIS A 62 2.67 -9.97 2.67
CA HIS A 62 4.13 -9.91 2.64
C HIS A 62 4.68 -10.39 1.28
N ILE A 63 4.19 -11.54 0.81
CA ILE A 63 4.66 -12.12 -0.45
C ILE A 63 4.21 -11.25 -1.63
N ILE A 64 2.97 -10.78 -1.63
CA ILE A 64 2.42 -9.95 -2.70
C ILE A 64 3.14 -8.60 -2.77
N ALA A 65 3.30 -7.90 -1.65
CA ALA A 65 3.99 -6.61 -1.61
C ALA A 65 5.45 -6.72 -2.08
N TYR A 66 6.17 -7.77 -1.65
CA TYR A 66 7.53 -8.01 -2.14
C TYR A 66 7.54 -8.35 -3.64
N SER A 67 6.59 -9.15 -4.11
CA SER A 67 6.45 -9.48 -5.54
C SER A 67 6.20 -8.23 -6.39
N ILE A 68 5.41 -7.27 -5.89
CA ILE A 68 5.20 -5.96 -6.51
C ILE A 68 6.52 -5.21 -6.63
N VAL A 69 7.33 -5.13 -5.56
CA VAL A 69 8.65 -4.48 -5.58
C VAL A 69 9.54 -5.10 -6.66
N LYS A 70 9.58 -6.45 -6.76
CA LYS A 70 10.35 -7.15 -7.80
C LYS A 70 9.82 -6.87 -9.21
N ALA A 71 8.50 -6.84 -9.39
CA ALA A 71 7.88 -6.55 -10.68
C ALA A 71 8.19 -5.11 -11.13
N VAL A 72 8.02 -4.13 -10.24
CA VAL A 72 8.29 -2.71 -10.55
C VAL A 72 9.77 -2.48 -10.88
N ARG A 73 10.70 -3.22 -10.24
CA ARG A 73 12.11 -3.18 -10.63
C ARG A 73 12.34 -3.64 -12.08
N ASN A 74 11.59 -4.63 -12.56
CA ASN A 74 11.66 -5.11 -13.95
C ASN A 74 10.88 -4.20 -14.92
N PHE A 75 9.88 -3.48 -14.43
CA PHE A 75 9.03 -2.58 -15.19
C PHE A 75 9.04 -1.16 -14.58
N PRO A 76 10.17 -0.43 -14.66
CA PRO A 76 10.36 0.83 -13.94
C PRO A 76 9.37 1.94 -14.34
N VAL A 77 8.73 1.81 -15.50
CA VAL A 77 7.63 2.71 -15.92
C VAL A 77 6.48 2.74 -14.91
N MET A 78 6.22 1.63 -14.21
CA MET A 78 5.18 1.55 -13.17
C MET A 78 5.50 2.42 -11.94
N ASN A 79 6.76 2.85 -11.79
CA ASN A 79 7.21 3.76 -10.73
C ASN A 79 7.36 5.20 -11.22
N SER A 80 6.91 5.51 -12.44
CA SER A 80 7.01 6.85 -13.01
C SER A 80 5.84 7.71 -12.54
N VAL A 81 6.13 8.95 -12.16
CA VAL A 81 5.18 9.88 -11.55
C VAL A 81 4.81 10.96 -12.55
N PHE A 82 3.52 11.19 -12.74
CA PHE A 82 3.04 12.33 -13.51
C PHE A 82 3.23 13.63 -12.72
N LEU A 83 3.79 14.65 -13.37
CA LEU A 83 3.91 16.01 -12.86
C LEU A 83 3.01 16.91 -13.70
N GLU A 84 2.08 17.59 -13.03
CA GLU A 84 1.17 18.55 -13.69
C GLU A 84 1.96 19.70 -14.33
N GLU A 85 2.99 20.19 -13.63
CA GLU A 85 3.80 21.32 -14.06
C GLU A 85 5.27 21.08 -13.67
N ILE A 86 6.19 21.22 -14.63
CA ILE A 86 7.65 21.14 -14.40
C ILE A 86 8.36 22.49 -14.55
N ASP A 87 7.64 23.51 -15.01
CA ASP A 87 8.14 24.87 -15.19
C ASP A 87 7.02 25.89 -14.94
N ALA A 88 7.39 27.17 -14.91
CA ALA A 88 6.44 28.27 -14.69
C ALA A 88 5.43 28.48 -15.83
N LYS A 89 5.55 27.73 -16.93
CA LYS A 89 4.63 27.78 -18.08
C LYS A 89 3.55 26.70 -17.99
N GLY A 90 3.59 25.84 -16.96
CA GLY A 90 2.64 24.75 -16.77
C GLY A 90 2.90 23.57 -17.69
N THR A 91 4.14 23.34 -18.12
CA THR A 91 4.47 22.17 -18.97
C THR A 91 4.28 20.88 -18.17
N PRO A 92 3.48 19.90 -18.63
CA PRO A 92 3.36 18.61 -17.95
C PRO A 92 4.63 17.77 -18.14
N GLY A 93 4.93 16.93 -17.16
CA GLY A 93 6.14 16.11 -17.17
C GLY A 93 5.95 14.72 -16.55
N VAL A 94 7.01 13.92 -16.66
CA VAL A 94 7.08 12.59 -16.05
C VAL A 94 8.40 12.48 -15.28
N GLN A 95 8.29 12.26 -13.98
CA GLN A 95 9.44 11.97 -13.12
C GLN A 95 9.69 10.47 -13.09
N ARG A 96 10.94 10.06 -13.33
CA ARG A 96 11.37 8.66 -13.25
C ARG A 96 12.32 8.49 -12.08
N SER A 97 11.98 7.61 -11.13
CA SER A 97 12.81 7.27 -9.98
C SER A 97 13.26 5.82 -10.03
N LYS A 98 14.51 5.57 -9.65
CA LYS A 98 15.03 4.21 -9.42
C LYS A 98 14.69 3.68 -8.02
N GLU A 99 14.41 4.58 -7.07
CA GLU A 99 14.02 4.21 -5.72
C GLU A 99 12.58 3.68 -5.70
N ILE A 100 12.39 2.52 -5.08
CA ILE A 100 11.09 1.88 -4.88
C ILE A 100 10.71 2.03 -3.41
N ASN A 101 9.89 3.04 -3.12
CA ASN A 101 9.37 3.29 -1.78
C ASN A 101 7.91 2.84 -1.73
N ILE A 102 7.66 1.68 -1.14
CA ILE A 102 6.34 1.07 -1.14
C ILE A 102 5.54 1.49 0.10
N GLY A 103 4.45 2.21 -0.14
CA GLY A 103 3.41 2.48 0.84
C GLY A 103 2.58 1.23 1.12
N ILE A 104 2.39 0.89 2.39
CA ILE A 104 1.58 -0.25 2.83
C ILE A 104 0.31 0.30 3.47
N ALA A 105 -0.85 0.09 2.86
CA ALA A 105 -2.11 0.50 3.48
C ALA A 105 -2.44 -0.44 4.65
N VAL A 106 -2.55 0.15 5.85
CA VAL A 106 -2.86 -0.55 7.09
C VAL A 106 -4.15 0.00 7.65
N ASP A 107 -5.12 -0.89 7.82
CA ASP A 107 -6.37 -0.61 8.50
C ASP A 107 -6.22 -0.92 9.99
N LEU A 108 -6.28 0.13 10.82
CA LEU A 108 -6.11 0.03 12.27
C LEU A 108 -7.46 0.20 12.96
N GLU A 109 -7.90 -0.85 13.63
CA GLU A 109 -9.03 -0.81 14.56
C GLU A 109 -8.55 -0.28 15.92
N LYS A 110 -9.17 0.80 16.40
CA LYS A 110 -8.90 1.39 17.71
C LYS A 110 -9.78 0.73 18.77
N SER A 111 -9.40 0.94 20.03
CA SER A 111 -10.13 0.39 21.19
C SER A 111 -11.59 0.85 21.30
N ASP A 112 -11.94 1.97 20.66
CA ASP A 112 -13.31 2.50 20.60
C ASP A 112 -14.15 1.92 19.44
N GLY A 113 -13.60 0.94 18.71
CA GLY A 113 -14.23 0.33 17.54
C GLY A 113 -14.13 1.16 16.26
N SER A 114 -13.57 2.38 16.32
CA SER A 114 -13.31 3.17 15.13
C SER A 114 -12.14 2.60 14.33
N ARG A 115 -12.19 2.75 13.01
CA ARG A 115 -11.13 2.32 12.10
C ARG A 115 -10.40 3.51 11.51
N SER A 116 -9.10 3.39 11.33
CA SER A 116 -8.24 4.41 10.74
C SER A 116 -7.33 3.79 9.70
N LEU A 117 -7.39 4.33 8.48
CA LEU A 117 -6.49 3.94 7.41
C LEU A 117 -5.21 4.78 7.46
N MET A 118 -4.06 4.12 7.44
CA MET A 118 -2.74 4.75 7.40
C MET A 118 -1.90 4.09 6.31
N VAL A 119 -1.00 4.84 5.66
CA VAL A 119 -0.13 4.31 4.59
C VAL A 119 1.33 4.63 4.90
N PRO A 120 1.96 3.95 5.88
CA PRO A 120 3.39 4.08 6.12
C PRO A 120 4.22 3.44 4.99
N VAL A 121 5.49 3.83 4.88
CA VAL A 121 6.35 3.57 3.71
C VAL A 121 7.57 2.74 4.10
N ILE A 122 7.82 1.67 3.35
CA ILE A 122 9.12 0.98 3.34
C ILE A 122 9.96 1.61 2.23
N ARG A 123 11.05 2.28 2.61
CA ARG A 123 11.95 2.97 1.68
C ARG A 123 12.98 2.02 1.07
N SER A 124 13.43 2.34 -0.14
CA SER A 124 14.47 1.61 -0.89
C SER A 124 14.25 0.09 -0.89
N ALA A 125 12.99 -0.33 -1.06
CA ALA A 125 12.59 -1.73 -0.95
C ALA A 125 13.25 -2.62 -2.02
N GLN A 126 13.75 -2.02 -3.12
CA GLN A 126 14.49 -2.72 -4.17
C GLN A 126 15.81 -3.36 -3.71
N ASP A 127 16.39 -2.84 -2.62
CA ASP A 127 17.67 -3.28 -2.07
C ASP A 127 17.52 -4.39 -1.03
N LEU A 128 16.28 -4.65 -0.60
CA LEU A 128 15.96 -5.69 0.36
C LEU A 128 15.78 -7.04 -0.36
N ASP A 129 16.34 -8.09 0.23
CA ASP A 129 15.86 -9.44 -0.04
C ASP A 129 14.51 -9.67 0.68
N PHE A 130 13.92 -10.85 0.52
CA PHE A 130 12.60 -11.12 1.10
C PHE A 130 12.61 -11.08 2.63
N PHE A 131 13.69 -11.56 3.27
CA PHE A 131 13.77 -11.59 4.73
C PHE A 131 13.94 -10.17 5.29
N GLY A 132 14.80 -9.35 4.69
CA GLY A 132 14.95 -7.94 5.02
C GLY A 132 13.65 -7.16 4.81
N PHE A 133 12.94 -7.40 3.70
CA PHE A 133 11.62 -6.81 3.45
C PHE A 133 10.61 -7.22 4.51
N PHE A 134 10.54 -8.51 4.84
CA PHE A 134 9.65 -9.02 5.90
C PHE A 134 9.93 -8.36 7.26
N LYS A 135 11.20 -8.24 7.66
CA LYS A 135 11.57 -7.59 8.92
C LYS A 135 11.23 -6.10 8.93
N ALA A 136 11.48 -5.39 7.83
CA ALA A 136 11.12 -3.98 7.68
C ALA A 136 9.60 -3.78 7.76
N TYR A 137 8.83 -4.63 7.06
CA TYR A 137 7.37 -4.64 7.10
C TYR A 137 6.86 -4.86 8.53
N GLU A 138 7.32 -5.89 9.21
CA GLU A 138 6.89 -6.21 10.58
C GLU A 138 7.29 -5.12 11.58
N ALA A 139 8.45 -4.48 11.41
CA ALA A 139 8.84 -3.32 12.20
C ALA A 139 7.88 -2.14 11.99
N LEU A 140 7.46 -1.90 10.74
CA LEU A 140 6.49 -0.87 10.39
C LEU A 140 5.13 -1.16 11.04
N ILE A 141 4.63 -2.39 10.96
CA ILE A 141 3.36 -2.80 11.60
C ILE A 141 3.44 -2.66 13.12
N ARG A 142 4.56 -3.01 13.76
CA ARG A 142 4.75 -2.79 15.19
C ARG A 142 4.68 -1.30 15.55
N LYS A 143 5.30 -0.41 14.76
CA LYS A 143 5.19 1.04 14.96
C LYS A 143 3.74 1.53 14.82
N VAL A 144 3.02 1.07 13.79
CA VAL A 144 1.60 1.42 13.57
C VAL A 144 0.76 1.04 14.79
N ARG A 145 0.85 -0.22 15.25
CA ARG A 145 0.07 -0.73 16.39
C ARG A 145 0.43 -0.05 17.70
N ALA A 146 1.69 0.34 17.88
CA ALA A 146 2.15 1.08 19.04
C ALA A 146 1.82 2.59 18.98
N ASN A 147 1.21 3.07 17.89
CA ASN A 147 0.98 4.49 17.62
C ASN A 147 2.27 5.34 17.69
N ARG A 148 3.37 4.80 17.15
CA ARG A 148 4.73 5.41 17.15
C ARG A 148 5.21 5.79 15.76
N LEU A 149 4.30 6.06 14.84
CA LEU A 149 4.66 6.56 13.51
C LEU A 149 5.04 8.04 13.61
N SER A 150 6.12 8.38 12.93
CA SER A 150 6.58 9.75 12.71
C SER A 150 6.11 10.26 11.34
N PRO A 151 6.10 11.58 11.09
CA PRO A 151 5.82 12.13 9.76
C PRO A 151 6.69 11.52 8.65
N ASP A 152 7.96 11.20 8.95
CA ASP A 152 8.89 10.62 8.00
C ASP A 152 8.50 9.21 7.55
N ASP A 153 7.78 8.45 8.39
CA ASP A 153 7.28 7.12 8.05
C ASP A 153 6.21 7.17 6.94
N PHE A 154 5.64 8.34 6.62
CA PHE A 154 4.65 8.53 5.54
C PHE A 154 5.23 9.14 4.25
N ALA A 155 6.45 9.68 4.33
CA ALA A 155 7.01 10.47 3.24
C ALA A 155 7.66 9.60 2.16
N GLY A 156 7.54 10.06 0.91
CA GLY A 156 8.33 9.56 -0.22
C GLY A 156 7.83 8.27 -0.85
N ALA A 157 6.60 7.82 -0.58
CA ALA A 157 6.00 6.70 -1.31
C ALA A 157 6.01 6.97 -2.82
N THR A 158 6.49 5.99 -3.59
CA THR A 158 6.47 6.03 -5.07
C THR A 158 5.42 5.08 -5.64
N LEU A 159 4.97 4.10 -4.85
CA LEU A 159 3.84 3.23 -5.15
C LEU A 159 3.17 2.77 -3.85
N THR A 160 1.93 2.30 -3.94
CA THR A 160 1.17 1.81 -2.78
C THR A 160 0.56 0.44 -3.05
N VAL A 161 0.54 -0.42 -2.03
CA VAL A 161 -0.29 -1.63 -2.00
C VAL A 161 -1.39 -1.47 -0.96
N THR A 162 -2.62 -1.84 -1.34
CA THR A 162 -3.78 -1.88 -0.44
C THR A 162 -4.47 -3.23 -0.57
N ASN A 163 -4.83 -3.86 0.56
CA ASN A 163 -5.40 -5.20 0.58
C ASN A 163 -6.76 -5.23 1.30
N PRO A 164 -7.84 -4.73 0.66
CA PRO A 164 -9.19 -4.86 1.19
C PRO A 164 -9.75 -6.30 1.06
N GLY A 165 -9.02 -7.23 0.41
CA GLY A 165 -9.43 -8.63 0.34
C GLY A 165 -9.62 -9.30 1.70
N THR A 166 -8.98 -8.80 2.76
CA THR A 166 -9.15 -9.30 4.13
C THR A 166 -10.55 -9.04 4.70
N ILE A 167 -11.30 -8.10 4.13
CA ILE A 167 -12.69 -7.79 4.50
C ILE A 167 -13.69 -8.24 3.43
N GLY A 168 -13.28 -9.12 2.52
CA GLY A 168 -14.15 -9.72 1.50
C GLY A 168 -14.31 -8.90 0.21
N THR A 169 -13.58 -7.79 0.05
CA THR A 169 -13.62 -7.01 -1.20
C THR A 169 -12.98 -7.82 -2.34
N GLN A 170 -13.76 -8.15 -3.37
CA GLN A 170 -13.28 -8.87 -4.53
C GLN A 170 -12.52 -7.92 -5.48
N HIS A 171 -13.16 -6.81 -5.86
CA HIS A 171 -12.61 -5.83 -6.80
C HIS A 171 -12.67 -4.43 -6.16
N SER A 172 -11.62 -3.65 -6.33
CA SER A 172 -11.54 -2.26 -5.86
C SER A 172 -10.92 -1.39 -6.93
N VAL A 173 -11.38 -0.14 -7.04
CA VAL A 173 -10.73 0.93 -7.82
C VAL A 173 -10.02 1.84 -6.83
N PRO A 174 -8.77 1.52 -6.44
CA PRO A 174 -8.05 2.29 -5.44
C PRO A 174 -7.68 3.68 -5.97
N ARG A 175 -7.61 4.66 -5.07
CA ARG A 175 -7.26 6.05 -5.41
C ARG A 175 -5.74 6.24 -5.45
N LEU A 176 -5.21 6.55 -6.63
CA LEU A 176 -3.79 6.90 -6.79
C LEU A 176 -3.54 8.28 -6.19
N MET A 177 -2.53 8.39 -5.33
CA MET A 177 -2.12 9.66 -4.74
C MET A 177 -1.15 10.39 -5.66
N ARG A 178 -1.19 11.73 -5.65
CA ARG A 178 -0.19 12.56 -6.34
C ARG A 178 1.21 12.18 -5.86
N GLY A 179 2.18 12.14 -6.76
CA GLY A 179 3.55 11.74 -6.42
C GLY A 179 3.83 10.24 -6.51
N GLN A 180 2.85 9.42 -6.90
CA GLN A 180 3.01 7.96 -7.04
C GLN A 180 2.74 7.51 -8.48
N GLY A 181 3.40 6.43 -8.91
CA GLY A 181 3.23 5.86 -10.24
C GLY A 181 2.12 4.82 -10.34
N VAL A 182 1.90 4.04 -9.27
CA VAL A 182 0.87 3.00 -9.24
C VAL A 182 0.35 2.75 -7.83
N ILE A 183 -0.93 2.39 -7.75
CA ILE A 183 -1.54 1.78 -6.57
C ILE A 183 -2.13 0.43 -6.95
N ILE A 184 -1.85 -0.60 -6.15
CA ILE A 184 -2.28 -1.97 -6.41
C ILE A 184 -3.24 -2.40 -5.31
N GLY A 185 -4.49 -2.65 -5.71
CA GLY A 185 -5.51 -3.24 -4.87
C GLY A 185 -5.45 -4.77 -4.94
N VAL A 186 -5.41 -5.42 -3.78
CA VAL A 186 -5.46 -6.88 -3.65
C VAL A 186 -6.86 -7.28 -3.20
N GLY A 187 -7.55 -8.02 -4.06
CA GLY A 187 -8.87 -8.58 -3.80
C GLY A 187 -8.84 -9.79 -2.87
N ALA A 188 -10.02 -10.26 -2.48
CA ALA A 188 -10.17 -11.45 -1.66
C ALA A 188 -9.61 -12.68 -2.40
N ILE A 189 -8.94 -13.54 -1.64
CA ILE A 189 -8.46 -14.83 -2.15
C ILE A 189 -9.52 -15.86 -1.80
N SER A 190 -10.33 -16.24 -2.79
CA SER A 190 -11.39 -17.24 -2.64
C SER A 190 -11.38 -18.24 -3.78
N TYR A 191 -12.11 -19.35 -3.60
CA TYR A 191 -12.41 -20.25 -4.71
C TYR A 191 -13.33 -19.54 -5.72
N PRO A 192 -13.22 -19.86 -7.02
CA PRO A 192 -14.17 -19.38 -8.00
C PRO A 192 -15.58 -19.81 -7.58
N VAL A 193 -16.52 -18.88 -7.64
CA VAL A 193 -17.96 -19.17 -7.54
C VAL A 193 -18.53 -19.54 -8.90
#